data_AF-A0A9N9NYZ4-F1
#
_entry.id   AF-A0A9N9NYZ4-F1
#
_cell.length_a   1.000
_cell.length_b   1.000
_cell.length_c   1.000
_cell.angle_alpha   90.00
_cell.angle_beta   90.00
_cell.angle_gamma   90.00
#
_symmetry.space_group_name_H-M   'P 1'
#
loop_
_entity.id
_entity.type
_entity.pdbx_description
1 polymer ?
#
loop_
_entity_poly.entity_id
_entity_poly.type
_entity_poly.pdbx_seq_one_letter_code
_entity_poly.pdbx_strand_id
1 'polypeptide(L)'
;MSTIRERFFNVNKTFNLSIEDFNKQWALVNNFWTRLNGYTLDNGDERKTFVCRLSKPKESSGRKENLPPEKLRITWKRDAVNCEAKIKITWLAASNMVIIER
;
A
#
# COMPACT_ATOMS: atom_id res chain seq x y z
N MET A 1 -18.91 0.62 -6.32
CA MET A 1 -17.72 0.78 -7.17
C MET A 1 -16.50 0.71 -6.25
N SER A 2 -15.66 -0.32 -6.38
CA SER A 2 -14.46 -0.41 -5.55
C SER A 2 -13.53 0.75 -5.90
N THR A 3 -13.11 1.51 -4.91
CA THR A 3 -12.26 2.69 -5.14
C THR A 3 -10.87 2.26 -5.61
N ILE A 4 -10.15 3.13 -6.34
CA ILE A 4 -8.75 2.86 -6.73
C ILE A 4 -7.91 2.47 -5.50
N ARG A 5 -8.18 3.10 -4.35
CA ARG A 5 -7.53 2.79 -3.07
C ARG A 5 -7.78 1.34 -2.63
N GLU A 6 -9.02 0.88 -2.65
CA GLU A 6 -9.35 -0.51 -2.28
C GLU A 6 -8.65 -1.53 -3.19
N ARG A 7 -8.58 -1.26 -4.51
CA ARG A 7 -7.92 -2.15 -5.47
C ARG A 7 -6.45 -2.40 -5.12
N PHE A 8 -5.73 -1.36 -4.71
CA PHE A 8 -4.33 -1.50 -4.30
C PHE A 8 -4.19 -2.02 -2.86
N PHE A 9 -5.11 -1.67 -1.96
CA PHE A 9 -5.06 -2.11 -0.55
C PHE A 9 -5.35 -3.60 -0.37
N ASN A 10 -6.22 -4.17 -1.20
CA ASN A 10 -6.57 -5.58 -1.14
C ASN A 10 -6.45 -6.24 -2.52
N VAL A 11 -5.21 -6.47 -2.95
CA VAL A 11 -4.90 -7.20 -4.19
C VAL A 11 -5.25 -8.68 -4.02
N ASN A 12 -6.53 -9.01 -4.17
CA ASN A 12 -7.03 -10.39 -4.12
C ASN A 12 -6.71 -11.18 -5.38
N LYS A 13 -6.61 -10.49 -6.52
CA LYS A 13 -6.29 -11.07 -7.83
C LYS A 13 -5.21 -10.24 -8.48
N THR A 14 -4.27 -10.92 -9.13
CA THR A 14 -3.27 -10.28 -9.99
C THR A 14 -3.97 -9.52 -11.09
N PHE A 15 -3.51 -8.30 -11.37
CA PHE A 15 -4.03 -7.50 -12.45
C PHE A 15 -2.92 -6.73 -13.15
N ASN A 16 -3.19 -6.38 -14.41
CA ASN A 16 -2.26 -5.68 -15.26
C ASN A 16 -2.81 -4.28 -15.57
N LEU A 17 -1.90 -3.32 -15.71
CA LEU A 17 -2.18 -1.95 -16.14
C LEU A 17 -1.15 -1.52 -17.19
N SER A 18 -1.50 -0.54 -18.02
CA SER A 18 -0.49 0.19 -18.79
C SER A 18 0.41 0.97 -17.83
N ILE A 19 1.65 1.30 -18.25
CA ILE A 19 2.54 2.14 -17.42
C ILE A 19 1.91 3.52 -17.14
N GLU A 20 1.20 4.09 -18.10
CA GLU A 20 0.56 5.39 -17.94
C GLU A 20 -0.56 5.37 -16.90
N ASP A 21 -1.47 4.40 -17.00
CA ASP A 21 -2.58 4.25 -16.04
C ASP A 21 -2.05 3.89 -14.66
N PHE A 22 -1.01 3.06 -14.59
CA PHE A 22 -0.33 2.74 -13.35
C PHE A 22 0.21 4.02 -12.71
N ASN A 23 0.93 4.87 -13.42
CA ASN A 23 1.51 6.09 -12.84
C ASN A 23 0.44 7.04 -12.29
N LYS A 24 -0.67 7.21 -13.02
CA LYS A 24 -1.82 8.03 -12.58
C LYS A 24 -2.44 7.46 -11.30
N GLN A 25 -2.71 6.16 -11.26
CA GLN A 25 -3.33 5.51 -10.10
C GLN A 25 -2.38 5.40 -8.91
N TRP A 26 -1.11 5.08 -9.17
CA TRP A 26 -0.07 4.91 -8.14
C TRP A 26 0.19 6.20 -7.38
N ALA A 27 0.18 7.36 -8.05
CA ALA A 27 0.32 8.66 -7.38
C ALA A 27 -0.75 8.90 -6.30
N LEU A 28 -1.93 8.30 -6.42
CA LEU A 28 -3.03 8.42 -5.45
C LEU A 28 -2.89 7.51 -4.23
N VAL A 29 -2.04 6.49 -4.32
CA VAL A 29 -1.89 5.44 -3.30
C VAL A 29 -0.47 5.28 -2.76
N ASN A 30 0.54 5.90 -3.39
CA ASN A 30 1.96 5.73 -3.05
C ASN A 30 2.29 6.06 -1.59
N ASN A 31 1.56 7.00 -0.98
CA ASN A 31 1.71 7.46 0.39
C ASN A 31 1.41 6.37 1.43
N PHE A 32 0.67 5.33 1.03
CA PHE A 32 0.34 4.18 1.85
C PHE A 32 1.35 3.04 1.72
N TRP A 33 2.27 3.10 0.76
CA TRP A 33 3.21 2.03 0.45
C TRP A 33 4.64 2.43 0.79
N THR A 34 5.38 1.50 1.38
CA THR A 34 6.82 1.63 1.63
C THR A 34 7.55 0.58 0.83
N ARG A 35 8.57 0.99 0.08
CA ARG A 35 9.40 0.05 -0.69
C ARG A 35 10.15 -0.86 0.29
N LEU A 36 10.01 -2.17 0.11
CA LEU A 36 10.73 -3.19 0.89
C LEU A 36 12.01 -3.61 0.16
N ASN A 37 11.91 -3.90 -1.13
CA ASN A 37 13.04 -4.30 -1.97
C ASN A 37 12.76 -3.98 -3.44
N GLY A 38 13.76 -4.14 -4.30
CA GLY A 38 13.56 -4.19 -5.73
C GLY A 38 14.78 -4.72 -6.45
N TYR A 39 14.53 -5.28 -7.63
CA TYR A 39 15.50 -5.99 -8.45
C TYR A 39 15.23 -5.65 -9.92
N THR A 40 16.29 -5.50 -10.69
CA THR A 40 16.23 -5.51 -12.14
C THR A 40 16.48 -6.93 -12.61
N LEU A 41 15.67 -7.41 -13.55
CA LEU A 41 15.81 -8.71 -14.19
C LEU A 41 16.72 -8.57 -15.41
N ASP A 42 17.39 -9.64 -15.81
CA ASP A 42 18.33 -9.65 -16.95
C ASP A 42 17.67 -9.24 -18.27
N ASN A 43 16.35 -9.45 -18.37
CA ASN A 43 15.55 -9.07 -19.54
C ASN A 43 15.21 -7.57 -19.60
N GLY A 44 15.71 -6.76 -18.66
CA GLY A 44 15.43 -5.33 -18.56
C GLY A 44 14.15 -4.98 -17.78
N ASP A 45 13.39 -6.00 -17.36
CA ASP A 45 12.22 -5.84 -16.51
C ASP A 45 12.61 -5.39 -15.09
N GLU A 46 11.74 -4.62 -14.43
CA GLU A 46 11.97 -4.20 -13.05
C GLU A 46 10.92 -4.82 -12.13
N ARG A 47 11.32 -5.34 -10.97
CA ARG A 47 10.40 -5.81 -9.93
C ARG A 47 10.67 -5.08 -8.63
N LYS A 48 9.64 -4.47 -8.04
CA LYS A 48 9.71 -3.86 -6.70
C LYS A 48 8.63 -4.45 -5.80
N THR A 49 9.02 -4.70 -4.56
CA THR A 49 8.05 -5.12 -3.53
C THR A 49 7.77 -3.95 -2.61
N PHE A 50 6.50 -3.75 -2.30
CA PHE A 50 6.03 -2.74 -1.37
C PHE A 50 5.25 -3.39 -0.23
N VAL A 51 5.40 -2.82 0.95
CA VAL A 51 4.64 -3.18 2.15
C VAL A 51 3.79 -1.99 2.56
N CYS A 52 2.59 -2.26 3.03
CA CYS A 52 1.73 -1.16 3.46
C CYS A 52 2.26 -0.50 4.73
N ARG A 53 2.42 0.83 4.69
CA ARG A 53 2.87 1.68 5.80
C ARG A 53 1.86 1.73 6.95
N LEU A 54 0.58 1.56 6.66
CA LEU A 54 -0.46 1.54 7.68
C LEU A 54 -0.56 0.19 8.39
N SER A 55 0.11 -0.85 7.87
CA SER A 55 0.19 -2.14 8.54
C SER A 55 0.98 -1.97 9.82
N LYS A 56 0.29 -2.06 10.95
CA LYS A 56 0.91 -2.00 12.28
C LYS A 56 0.85 -3.38 12.90
N PRO A 57 2.00 -3.93 13.34
CA PRO A 57 2.02 -5.21 14.06
C PRO A 57 1.24 -5.18 15.38
N LYS A 58 1.08 -3.99 15.97
CA LYS A 58 0.38 -3.80 17.24
C LYS A 58 -0.66 -2.71 17.12
N GLU A 59 -1.81 -2.97 17.73
CA GLU A 59 -2.84 -1.96 17.90
C GLU A 59 -2.26 -0.74 18.62
N SER A 60 -2.63 0.46 18.16
CA SER A 60 -2.27 1.66 18.90
C SER A 60 -3.03 1.69 20.23
N SER A 61 -2.40 2.18 21.30
CA SER A 61 -3.08 2.37 22.58
C SER A 61 -4.30 3.28 22.42
N GLY A 62 -5.46 2.85 22.91
CA GLY A 62 -6.69 3.63 22.91
C GLY A 62 -6.68 4.77 23.93
N ARG A 63 -7.62 5.71 23.80
CA ARG A 63 -7.89 6.71 24.84
C ARG A 63 -8.50 5.99 26.04
N LYS A 64 -7.99 6.24 27.24
CA LYS A 64 -8.62 5.78 28.49
C LYS A 64 -9.61 6.85 28.92
N GLU A 65 -10.89 6.51 29.03
CA GLU A 65 -11.94 7.48 29.39
C GLU A 65 -11.83 7.97 30.85
N ASN A 66 -11.17 7.20 31.71
CA ASN A 66 -11.06 7.49 33.15
C ASN A 66 -9.87 8.41 33.53
N LEU A 67 -9.32 9.20 32.61
CA LEU A 67 -8.20 10.10 32.88
C LEU A 67 -8.61 11.57 32.83
N PRO A 68 -7.99 12.45 33.65
CA PRO A 68 -8.22 13.89 33.58
C PRO A 68 -7.97 14.44 32.17
N PRO A 69 -8.73 15.45 31.70
CA PRO A 69 -8.64 16.00 30.34
C PRO A 69 -7.23 16.42 29.92
N GLU A 70 -6.45 16.97 30.84
CA GLU A 70 -5.07 17.41 30.63
C GLU A 70 -4.10 16.26 30.32
N LYS A 71 -4.45 15.03 30.77
CA LYS A 71 -3.68 13.80 30.53
C LYS A 71 -4.23 13.00 29.35
N LEU A 72 -5.33 13.43 28.74
CA LEU A 72 -5.92 12.76 27.59
C LEU A 72 -5.19 13.16 26.31
N ARG A 73 -5.04 12.18 25.42
CA ARG A 73 -4.51 12.43 24.09
C ARG A 73 -5.52 13.27 23.29
N ILE A 74 -5.04 14.36 22.69
CA ILE A 74 -5.88 15.26 21.88
C ILE A 74 -6.43 14.54 20.64
N THR A 75 -5.61 13.71 20.00
CA THR A 75 -5.99 12.99 18.79
C THR A 75 -6.56 11.61 19.11
N TRP A 76 -7.69 11.29 18.49
CA TRP A 76 -8.26 9.95 18.51
C TRP A 76 -7.37 8.95 17.78
N LYS A 77 -7.44 7.69 18.22
CA LYS A 77 -6.83 6.59 17.49
C LYS A 77 -7.50 6.51 16.12
N ARG A 78 -6.70 6.54 15.06
CA ARG A 78 -7.20 6.24 13.72
C ARG A 78 -7.60 4.78 13.68
N ASP A 79 -8.74 4.49 13.08
CA ASP A 79 -9.15 3.11 12.83
C ASP A 79 -8.04 2.36 12.11
N ALA A 80 -7.87 1.09 12.48
CA ALA A 80 -6.93 0.24 11.80
C ALA A 80 -7.37 0.12 10.33
N VAL A 81 -6.59 0.69 9.42
CA VAL A 81 -6.73 0.36 8.01
C VAL A 81 -6.14 -1.04 7.86
N ASN A 82 -6.99 -2.02 7.59
CA ASN A 82 -6.57 -3.39 7.30
C ASN A 82 -5.87 -3.43 5.94
N CYS A 83 -4.60 -3.01 5.91
CA CYS A 83 -3.71 -3.27 4.80
C CYS A 83 -2.74 -4.38 5.20
N GLU A 84 -3.23 -5.61 5.15
CA GLU A 84 -2.40 -6.80 5.28
C GLU A 84 -1.56 -7.08 4.01
N ALA A 85 -1.67 -6.20 3.02
CA ALA A 85 -1.10 -6.41 1.71
C ALA A 85 0.38 -6.01 1.67
N LYS A 86 1.20 -7.00 1.34
CA LYS A 86 2.45 -6.85 0.62
C LYS A 86 2.09 -6.95 -0.86
N ILE A 87 2.59 -6.07 -1.70
CA ILE A 87 2.37 -6.15 -3.14
C ILE A 87 3.71 -6.19 -3.86
N LYS A 88 3.75 -6.91 -4.97
CA LYS A 88 4.86 -6.91 -5.90
C LYS A 88 4.37 -6.28 -7.18
N ILE A 89 5.18 -5.36 -7.67
CA ILE A 89 4.92 -4.61 -8.88
C ILE A 89 6.05 -4.95 -9.83
N THR A 90 5.70 -5.49 -10.99
CA THR A 90 6.63 -5.86 -12.04
C THR A 90 6.35 -5.01 -13.27
N TRP A 91 7.32 -4.21 -13.69
CA TRP A 91 7.30 -3.46 -14.94
C TRP A 91 7.92 -4.34 -16.03
N LEU A 92 7.11 -4.64 -17.04
CA LEU A 92 7.54 -5.38 -18.21
C LEU A 92 8.00 -4.38 -19.28
N ALA A 93 9.31 -4.33 -19.52
CA ALA A 93 9.93 -3.36 -20.42
C ALA A 93 9.47 -3.57 -21.88
N ALA A 94 9.35 -4.83 -22.31
CA ALA A 94 8.96 -5.17 -23.68
C ALA A 94 7.47 -4.88 -23.98
N SER A 95 6.60 -5.01 -22.98
CA SER A 95 5.15 -4.94 -23.17
C SER A 95 4.52 -3.61 -22.76
N ASN A 96 5.30 -2.69 -22.19
CA ASN A 96 4.82 -1.42 -21.61
C ASN A 96 3.65 -1.63 -20.63
N MET A 97 3.72 -2.71 -19.84
CA MET A 97 2.70 -3.10 -18.86
C MET A 97 3.30 -3.23 -17.47
N VAL A 98 2.44 -3.06 -16.48
CA VAL A 98 2.74 -3.26 -15.06
C VAL A 98 1.84 -4.35 -14.53
N ILE A 99 2.43 -5.39 -13.94
CA ILE A 99 1.73 -6.47 -13.25
C ILE A 99 1.78 -6.19 -11.74
N ILE A 100 0.62 -6.23 -11.09
CA ILE A 100 0.49 -6.05 -9.65
C ILE A 100 -0.05 -7.35 -9.05
N GLU A 101 0.71 -7.93 -8.12
CA GLU A 101 0.39 -9.18 -7.40
C GLU A 101 0.69 -9.04 -5.89
N ARG A 102 0.35 -10.04 -5.08
CA ARG A 102 0.64 -10.11 -3.63
C ARG A 102 1.97 -10.81 -3.33
#